data_AF-A0A7S1ZLN1-F1
#
_entry.id   AF-A0A7S1ZLN1-F1
#
_cell.length_a   1.000
_cell.length_b   1.000
_cell.length_c   1.000
_cell.angle_alpha   90.00
_cell.angle_beta   90.00
_cell.angle_gamma   90.00
#
_symmetry.space_group_name_H-M   'P 1'
#
loop_
_entity.id
_entity.type
_entity.pdbx_description
1 polymer ?
#
loop_
_entity_poly.entity_id
_entity_poly.type
_entity_poly.pdbx_seq_one_letter_code
_entity_poly.pdbx_strand_id
1 'polypeptide(L)'
;LDFVVVDYPKAGSTFLMNYLRKHVGNETYVYNGELCDMDKNRPDRIVKDFYHHHIGNRRTQDGRTVKFGFKCPKELESEYALTNYARYFPETKFIVSIRHPVLWFQSYYNFRAYHRFPVKMPPTKNLIGPCELGYPYIPWNCTKTCPSRNQHVCTNRANFHHTLSRLGKTPMSSREEKDLLMHDMEIVPMKNKVFIMESRQLIVENSASKHLSRDLQEFLGLEHKLRPLRPYVKRTSIYSNDKAVARMIDICEEEHKEVRDVLVRNGKDAAKWIKEYFIESPEVYVSLKKEFIALLDDWGMDPCEEKDNRRLWSDIHL
;
A
#
# COMPACT_ATOMS: atom_id res chain seq x y z
N LEU A 1 17.61 0.97 -10.65
CA LEU A 1 16.38 1.32 -9.92
C LEU A 1 16.75 1.46 -8.46
N ASP A 2 16.51 2.61 -7.85
CA ASP A 2 16.97 2.89 -6.48
C ASP A 2 15.87 2.58 -5.45
N PHE A 3 14.62 2.92 -5.77
CA PHE A 3 13.48 2.64 -4.89
C PHE A 3 12.19 2.42 -5.67
N VAL A 4 11.19 1.83 -5.03
CA VAL A 4 9.84 1.72 -5.56
C VAL A 4 8.81 1.88 -4.44
N VAL A 5 7.70 2.55 -4.75
CA VAL A 5 6.51 2.60 -3.90
C VAL A 5 5.60 1.44 -4.31
N VAL A 6 5.75 0.31 -3.61
CA VAL A 6 4.99 -0.94 -3.81
C VAL A 6 4.00 -1.08 -2.66
N ASP A 7 2.90 -0.35 -2.78
CA ASP A 7 1.85 -0.27 -1.75
C ASP A 7 0.67 -1.18 -2.09
N TYR A 8 -0.38 -1.09 -1.27
CA TYR A 8 -1.72 -1.53 -1.60
C TYR A 8 -2.51 -0.41 -2.26
N PRO A 9 -3.50 -0.70 -3.12
CA PRO A 9 -4.38 0.32 -3.65
C PRO A 9 -5.05 1.08 -2.49
N LYS A 10 -5.20 2.40 -2.62
CA LYS A 10 -5.89 3.23 -1.60
C LYS A 10 -5.21 3.32 -0.22
N ALA A 11 -3.92 2.99 -0.16
CA ALA A 11 -3.06 3.22 1.01
C ALA A 11 -2.17 4.47 0.88
N GLY A 12 -2.53 5.48 0.07
CA GLY A 12 -1.77 6.74 -0.02
C GLY A 12 -0.57 6.75 -0.97
N SER A 13 -0.39 5.70 -1.78
CA SER A 13 0.74 5.58 -2.72
C SER A 13 0.89 6.75 -3.69
N THR A 14 -0.21 7.29 -4.21
CA THR A 14 -0.19 8.46 -5.11
C THR A 14 0.26 9.72 -4.40
N PHE A 15 -0.09 9.88 -3.12
CA PHE A 15 0.41 10.97 -2.29
C PHE A 15 1.93 10.84 -2.11
N LEU A 16 2.44 9.67 -1.71
CA LEU A 16 3.87 9.41 -1.54
C LEU A 16 4.67 9.65 -2.82
N MET A 17 4.21 9.13 -3.95
CA MET A 17 4.84 9.36 -5.26
C MET A 17 4.93 10.86 -5.57
N ASN A 18 3.85 11.61 -5.36
CA ASN A 18 3.85 13.05 -5.59
C ASN A 18 4.73 13.82 -4.60
N TYR A 19 4.77 13.37 -3.35
CA TYR A 19 5.59 13.96 -2.29
C TYR A 19 7.07 13.83 -2.61
N LEU A 20 7.52 12.62 -2.95
CA LEU A 20 8.90 12.35 -3.38
C LEU A 20 9.23 13.10 -4.67
N ARG A 21 8.33 13.11 -5.65
CA ARG A 21 8.55 13.83 -6.91
C ARG A 21 8.71 15.35 -6.77
N LYS A 22 7.97 15.97 -5.85
CA LYS A 22 7.96 17.45 -5.65
C LYS A 22 9.08 17.95 -4.74
N HIS A 23 10.04 17.08 -4.41
CA HIS A 23 11.11 17.39 -3.48
C HIS A 23 12.10 18.43 -4.04
N VAL A 24 12.65 19.27 -3.15
CA VAL A 24 13.58 20.37 -3.48
C VAL A 24 14.99 19.82 -3.48
N GLY A 25 15.63 19.85 -4.63
CA GLY A 25 16.98 19.37 -4.80
C GLY A 25 17.16 18.47 -6.02
N ASN A 26 16.07 18.07 -6.68
CA ASN A 26 16.07 17.19 -7.85
C ASN A 26 16.83 15.87 -7.65
N GLU A 27 17.04 15.46 -6.39
CA GLU A 27 17.75 14.22 -6.03
C GLU A 27 16.89 12.96 -6.20
N THR A 28 15.62 13.12 -6.56
CA THR A 28 14.75 12.00 -6.89
C THR A 28 14.09 12.25 -8.24
N TYR A 29 14.11 11.25 -9.10
CA TYR A 29 13.25 11.17 -10.27
C TYR A 29 12.22 10.06 -10.03
N VAL A 30 10.93 10.44 -10.03
CA VAL A 30 9.82 9.50 -9.87
C VAL A 30 8.95 9.53 -11.12
N TYR A 31 8.76 8.36 -11.75
CA TYR A 31 7.93 8.24 -12.96
C TYR A 31 6.52 8.81 -12.73
N ASN A 32 6.01 9.58 -13.69
CA ASN A 32 4.71 10.26 -13.59
C ASN A 32 3.56 9.32 -13.95
N GLY A 33 3.26 8.36 -13.07
CA GLY A 33 2.18 7.41 -13.27
C GLY A 33 2.41 6.11 -12.53
N GLU A 34 1.52 5.15 -12.78
CA GLU A 34 1.71 3.78 -12.34
C GLU A 34 2.51 3.03 -13.40
N LEU A 35 3.71 2.60 -13.03
CA LEU A 35 4.55 1.78 -13.87
C LEU A 35 4.54 0.35 -13.32
N CYS A 36 3.57 -0.43 -13.77
CA CYS A 36 3.34 -1.81 -13.36
C CYS A 36 3.73 -2.73 -14.52
N ASP A 37 5.02 -2.90 -14.76
CA ASP A 37 5.52 -3.84 -15.76
C ASP A 37 6.24 -5.03 -15.13
N MET A 38 6.64 -4.95 -13.85
CA MET A 38 7.18 -6.11 -13.14
C MET A 38 6.11 -7.19 -12.95
N ASP A 39 4.87 -6.77 -12.68
CA ASP A 39 3.71 -7.68 -12.52
C ASP A 39 3.29 -8.38 -13.82
N LYS A 40 3.68 -7.83 -14.98
CA LYS A 40 3.46 -8.42 -16.31
C LYS A 40 4.65 -9.24 -16.80
N ASN A 41 5.64 -9.46 -15.94
CA ASN A 41 6.91 -10.09 -16.29
C ASN A 41 7.65 -9.36 -17.43
N ARG A 42 7.67 -8.02 -17.38
CA ARG A 42 8.31 -7.13 -18.37
C ARG A 42 9.35 -6.20 -17.75
N PRO A 43 10.37 -6.72 -17.03
CA PRO A 43 11.42 -5.88 -16.44
C PRO A 43 12.21 -5.09 -17.50
N ASP A 44 12.24 -5.58 -18.76
CA ASP A 44 12.84 -4.91 -19.91
C ASP A 44 12.26 -3.50 -20.15
N ARG A 45 10.95 -3.34 -19.93
CA ARG A 45 10.27 -2.05 -20.13
C ARG A 45 10.65 -1.02 -19.07
N ILE A 46 10.81 -1.46 -17.82
CA ILE A 46 11.32 -0.61 -16.74
C ILE A 46 12.72 -0.10 -17.13
N VAL A 47 13.60 -0.98 -17.59
CA VAL A 47 14.95 -0.56 -18.01
C VAL A 47 14.87 0.46 -19.15
N LYS A 48 14.04 0.20 -20.16
CA LYS A 48 13.86 1.09 -21.32
C LYS A 48 13.34 2.48 -20.91
N ASP A 49 12.32 2.54 -20.08
CA ASP A 49 11.68 3.80 -19.65
C ASP A 49 12.62 4.66 -18.80
N PHE A 50 13.49 4.03 -18.01
CA PHE A 50 14.49 4.73 -17.20
C PHE A 50 15.80 5.02 -17.95
N TYR A 51 16.10 4.34 -19.06
CA TYR A 51 17.41 4.38 -19.72
C TYR A 51 17.85 5.81 -20.07
N HIS A 52 17.01 6.56 -20.81
CA HIS A 52 17.35 7.92 -21.23
C HIS A 52 17.47 8.88 -20.05
N HIS A 53 16.59 8.74 -19.04
CA HIS A 53 16.66 9.55 -17.84
C HIS A 53 17.89 9.24 -16.99
N HIS A 54 18.30 7.97 -16.94
CA HIS A 54 19.47 7.53 -16.18
C HIS A 54 20.78 8.02 -16.80
N ILE A 55 20.89 8.02 -18.14
CA ILE A 55 22.09 8.53 -18.82
C ILE A 55 22.18 10.05 -18.75
N GLY A 56 21.07 10.75 -18.99
CA GLY A 56 21.07 12.22 -19.09
C GLY A 56 21.03 12.96 -17.74
N ASN A 57 20.46 12.35 -16.68
CA ASN A 57 20.15 13.03 -15.42
C ASN A 57 20.64 12.28 -14.19
N ARG A 58 21.74 11.51 -14.29
CA ARG A 58 22.26 10.78 -13.12
C ARG A 58 22.75 11.71 -12.01
N ARG A 59 23.14 12.93 -12.38
CA ARG A 59 23.68 13.93 -11.49
C ARG A 59 22.81 15.18 -11.50
N THR A 60 22.56 15.74 -10.33
CA THR A 60 22.01 17.09 -10.16
C THR A 60 23.03 18.13 -10.61
N GLN A 61 22.60 19.40 -10.74
CA GLN A 61 23.50 20.50 -11.13
C GLN A 61 24.70 20.69 -10.18
N ASP A 62 24.54 20.30 -8.91
CA ASP A 62 25.57 20.32 -7.87
C ASP A 62 26.29 18.97 -7.69
N GLY A 63 26.17 18.05 -8.64
CA GLY A 63 27.00 16.83 -8.72
C GLY A 63 26.54 15.65 -7.86
N ARG A 64 25.34 15.69 -7.26
CA ARG A 64 24.81 14.61 -6.41
C ARG A 64 24.01 13.62 -7.22
N THR A 65 23.90 12.39 -6.72
CA THR A 65 23.25 11.30 -7.47
C THR A 65 21.73 11.38 -7.36
N VAL A 66 21.05 11.40 -8.51
CA VAL A 66 19.60 11.30 -8.58
C VAL A 66 19.16 9.85 -8.34
N LYS A 67 18.23 9.65 -7.42
CA LYS A 67 17.59 8.37 -7.11
C LYS A 67 16.36 8.17 -7.99
N PHE A 68 16.30 7.04 -8.68
CA PHE A 68 15.23 6.71 -9.60
C PHE A 68 14.22 5.77 -8.94
N GLY A 69 12.94 6.14 -8.99
CA GLY A 69 11.87 5.27 -8.53
C GLY A 69 10.57 5.43 -9.29
N PHE A 70 9.63 4.53 -9.01
CA PHE A 70 8.27 4.57 -9.54
C PHE A 70 7.28 4.02 -8.50
N LYS A 71 6.01 3.98 -8.87
CA LYS A 71 4.92 3.47 -8.04
C LYS A 71 4.15 2.38 -8.78
N CYS A 72 3.84 1.29 -8.11
CA CYS A 72 2.82 0.34 -8.56
C CYS A 72 2.11 -0.32 -7.35
N PRO A 73 0.85 0.05 -7.04
CA PRO A 73 0.14 -0.43 -5.84
C PRO A 73 -0.33 -1.89 -5.87
N LYS A 74 0.18 -2.74 -6.76
CA LYS A 74 -0.22 -4.14 -6.90
C LYS A 74 0.95 -5.11 -7.04
N GLU A 75 2.19 -4.60 -7.02
CA GLU A 75 3.36 -5.44 -7.27
C GLU A 75 3.69 -6.35 -6.07
N LEU A 76 3.37 -5.96 -4.83
CA LEU A 76 3.47 -6.89 -3.68
C LEU A 76 2.55 -8.11 -3.80
N GLU A 77 1.45 -7.97 -4.56
CA GLU A 77 0.47 -9.03 -4.78
C GLU A 77 0.88 -9.96 -5.93
N SER A 78 1.93 -9.64 -6.70
CA SER A 78 2.33 -10.36 -7.93
C SER A 78 3.61 -11.17 -7.73
N GLU A 79 3.53 -12.47 -8.01
CA GLU A 79 4.69 -13.38 -8.04
C GLU A 79 5.76 -12.94 -9.04
N TYR A 80 5.35 -12.60 -10.26
CA TYR A 80 6.28 -12.09 -11.27
C TYR A 80 7.02 -10.84 -10.79
N ALA A 81 6.32 -9.93 -10.12
CA ALA A 81 6.96 -8.72 -9.63
C ALA A 81 8.01 -9.02 -8.57
N LEU A 82 7.68 -9.81 -7.55
CA LEU A 82 8.62 -10.16 -6.48
C LEU A 82 9.85 -10.90 -7.02
N THR A 83 9.66 -11.89 -7.89
CA THR A 83 10.75 -12.63 -8.53
C THR A 83 11.63 -11.72 -9.39
N ASN A 84 11.02 -10.79 -10.13
CA ASN A 84 11.77 -9.83 -10.95
C ASN A 84 12.58 -8.85 -10.10
N TYR A 85 12.05 -8.38 -8.96
CA TYR A 85 12.82 -7.55 -8.03
C TYR A 85 13.99 -8.31 -7.45
N ALA A 86 13.76 -9.51 -6.92
CA ALA A 86 14.80 -10.33 -6.33
C ALA A 86 15.93 -10.64 -7.34
N ARG A 87 15.57 -10.91 -8.60
CA ARG A 87 16.52 -11.29 -9.65
C ARG A 87 17.28 -10.11 -10.26
N TYR A 88 16.57 -9.05 -10.64
CA TYR A 88 17.14 -7.97 -11.48
C TYR A 88 17.44 -6.70 -10.70
N PHE A 89 16.81 -6.51 -9.54
CA PHE A 89 16.91 -5.28 -8.74
C PHE A 89 17.03 -5.55 -7.23
N PRO A 90 17.98 -6.40 -6.79
CA PRO A 90 18.07 -6.85 -5.39
C PRO A 90 18.36 -5.72 -4.38
N GLU A 91 18.94 -4.61 -4.85
CA GLU A 91 19.27 -3.45 -4.02
C GLU A 91 18.19 -2.36 -4.02
N THR A 92 17.09 -2.54 -4.76
CA THR A 92 15.99 -1.58 -4.78
C THR A 92 15.32 -1.51 -3.40
N LYS A 93 15.13 -0.31 -2.89
CA LYS A 93 14.42 -0.08 -1.62
C LYS A 93 12.91 -0.05 -1.83
N PHE A 94 12.15 -0.78 -1.03
CA PHE A 94 10.70 -0.80 -1.08
C PHE A 94 10.15 0.20 -0.08
N ILE A 95 9.21 1.03 -0.52
CA ILE A 95 8.38 1.85 0.34
C ILE A 95 6.99 1.24 0.31
N VAL A 96 6.47 0.87 1.48
CA VAL A 96 5.19 0.19 1.64
C VAL A 96 4.33 0.97 2.63
N SER A 97 3.13 1.34 2.19
CA SER A 97 2.09 1.95 3.00
C SER A 97 0.93 0.98 3.16
N ILE A 98 0.53 0.77 4.41
CA ILE A 98 -0.61 -0.04 4.82
C ILE A 98 -1.69 0.85 5.45
N ARG A 99 -2.91 0.34 5.55
CA ARG A 99 -4.05 1.11 6.05
C ARG A 99 -5.00 0.20 6.82
N HIS A 100 -5.63 0.70 7.88
CA HIS A 100 -6.70 -0.02 8.59
C HIS A 100 -7.65 -0.79 7.63
N PRO A 101 -7.80 -2.13 7.74
CA PRO A 101 -8.53 -2.96 6.78
C PRO A 101 -9.95 -2.50 6.42
N VAL A 102 -10.75 -2.12 7.43
CA VAL A 102 -12.11 -1.57 7.24
C VAL A 102 -12.10 -0.33 6.35
N LEU A 103 -11.23 0.64 6.66
CA LEU A 103 -11.12 1.91 5.93
C LEU A 103 -10.50 1.73 4.54
N TRP A 104 -9.55 0.81 4.41
CA TRP A 104 -9.01 0.40 3.12
C TRP A 104 -10.11 -0.18 2.23
N PHE A 105 -10.93 -1.09 2.76
CA PHE A 105 -12.00 -1.75 2.03
C PHE A 105 -13.02 -0.75 1.51
N GLN A 106 -13.53 0.15 2.37
CA GLN A 106 -14.44 1.21 1.95
C GLN A 106 -13.83 2.08 0.85
N SER A 107 -12.59 2.54 1.06
CA SER A 107 -11.91 3.42 0.10
C SER A 107 -11.75 2.75 -1.27
N TYR A 108 -11.44 1.46 -1.27
CA TYR A 108 -11.23 0.70 -2.49
C TYR A 108 -12.53 0.29 -3.18
N TYR A 109 -13.55 -0.12 -2.42
CA TYR A 109 -14.90 -0.34 -2.91
C TYR A 109 -15.43 0.91 -3.60
N ASN A 110 -15.38 2.06 -2.92
CA ASN A 110 -15.90 3.32 -3.44
C ASN A 110 -15.14 3.79 -4.70
N PHE A 111 -13.82 3.60 -4.73
CA PHE A 111 -13.02 3.84 -5.93
C PHE A 111 -13.50 2.98 -7.11
N ARG A 112 -13.75 1.68 -6.90
CA ARG A 112 -14.24 0.78 -7.95
C ARG A 112 -15.66 1.13 -8.39
N ALA A 113 -16.58 1.33 -7.45
CA ALA A 113 -17.97 1.73 -7.71
C ALA A 113 -18.04 3.01 -8.56
N TYR A 114 -17.21 4.00 -8.24
CA TYR A 114 -17.16 5.26 -8.99
C TYR A 114 -16.54 5.10 -10.38
N HIS A 115 -15.32 4.57 -10.47
CA HIS A 115 -14.55 4.55 -11.72
C HIS A 115 -14.96 3.46 -12.72
N ARG A 116 -15.77 2.48 -12.31
CA ARG A 116 -16.26 1.42 -13.19
C ARG A 116 -17.75 1.52 -13.49
N PHE A 117 -18.40 2.61 -13.12
CA PHE A 117 -19.77 2.88 -13.53
C PHE A 117 -19.94 2.75 -15.06
N PRO A 118 -20.99 2.08 -15.57
CA PRO A 118 -22.20 1.61 -14.87
C PRO A 118 -22.13 0.19 -14.32
N VAL A 119 -20.96 -0.46 -14.27
CA VAL A 119 -20.82 -1.80 -13.68
C VAL A 119 -21.17 -1.74 -12.20
N LYS A 120 -22.12 -2.58 -11.75
CA LYS A 120 -22.57 -2.63 -10.35
C LYS A 120 -21.58 -3.45 -9.51
N MET A 121 -21.15 -2.91 -8.38
CA MET A 121 -20.41 -3.67 -7.37
C MET A 121 -21.34 -4.71 -6.70
N PRO A 122 -20.86 -5.93 -6.39
CA PRO A 122 -21.62 -6.87 -5.59
C PRO A 122 -21.91 -6.31 -4.17
N PRO A 123 -22.98 -6.75 -3.50
CA PRO A 123 -23.19 -6.48 -2.08
C PRO A 123 -21.96 -6.88 -1.26
N THR A 124 -21.61 -6.12 -0.22
CA THR A 124 -20.37 -6.31 0.55
C THR A 124 -20.27 -7.68 1.22
N LYS A 125 -21.39 -8.26 1.66
CA LYS A 125 -21.44 -9.65 2.17
C LYS A 125 -20.96 -10.70 1.15
N ASN A 126 -21.14 -10.45 -0.15
CA ASN A 126 -20.64 -11.32 -1.22
C ASN A 126 -19.14 -11.11 -1.50
N LEU A 127 -18.49 -10.17 -0.82
CA LEU A 127 -17.07 -9.86 -0.94
C LEU A 127 -16.26 -10.40 0.25
N ILE A 128 -16.89 -11.16 1.15
CA ILE A 128 -16.23 -11.85 2.26
C ILE A 128 -15.48 -13.06 1.71
N GLY A 129 -14.21 -13.18 2.09
CA GLY A 129 -13.30 -14.26 1.70
C GLY A 129 -12.36 -13.88 0.54
N PRO A 130 -11.93 -14.86 -0.28
CA PRO A 130 -11.00 -14.64 -1.37
C PRO A 130 -11.63 -13.84 -2.52
N CYS A 131 -10.78 -13.12 -3.27
CA CYS A 131 -11.21 -12.37 -4.43
C CYS A 131 -11.58 -13.31 -5.60
N GLU A 132 -11.03 -14.51 -5.66
CA GLU A 132 -11.41 -15.51 -6.65
C GLU A 132 -11.33 -16.89 -6.00
N LEU A 133 -12.34 -17.74 -6.23
CA LEU A 133 -12.36 -19.08 -5.64
C LEU A 133 -11.19 -19.92 -6.19
N GLY A 134 -10.52 -20.66 -5.31
CA GLY A 134 -9.36 -21.47 -5.67
C GLY A 134 -8.08 -20.69 -5.90
N TYR A 135 -8.11 -19.36 -5.75
CA TYR A 135 -6.92 -18.52 -5.86
C TYR A 135 -6.74 -17.71 -4.57
N PRO A 136 -5.73 -18.04 -3.73
CA PRO A 136 -5.43 -17.25 -2.54
C PRO A 136 -4.88 -15.87 -2.91
N TYR A 137 -4.42 -15.70 -4.15
CA TYR A 137 -3.94 -14.45 -4.72
C TYR A 137 -5.04 -13.73 -5.51
N ILE A 138 -4.71 -12.55 -6.03
CA ILE A 138 -5.46 -11.94 -7.11
C ILE A 138 -4.83 -12.43 -8.40
N PRO A 139 -5.28 -13.55 -8.98
CA PRO A 139 -4.79 -13.99 -10.26
C PRO A 139 -5.20 -12.92 -11.25
N TRP A 140 -4.21 -12.36 -11.92
CA TRP A 140 -4.40 -11.72 -13.21
C TRP A 140 -5.14 -10.38 -13.27
N ASN A 141 -4.85 -9.69 -14.37
CA ASN A 141 -5.47 -8.45 -14.81
C ASN A 141 -6.92 -8.73 -15.21
N CYS A 142 -7.80 -8.78 -14.23
CA CYS A 142 -9.21 -9.02 -14.47
C CYS A 142 -9.86 -7.74 -15.00
N THR A 143 -9.78 -7.55 -16.32
CA THR A 143 -10.14 -6.28 -16.95
C THR A 143 -11.63 -6.16 -17.25
N LYS A 144 -12.32 -7.25 -17.65
CA LYS A 144 -13.73 -7.20 -18.09
C LYS A 144 -14.62 -8.39 -17.70
N THR A 145 -14.06 -9.57 -17.42
CA THR A 145 -14.82 -10.81 -17.23
C THR A 145 -14.47 -11.53 -15.94
N CYS A 146 -14.39 -10.81 -14.81
CA CYS A 146 -14.20 -11.48 -13.53
C CYS A 146 -15.42 -12.36 -13.25
N PRO A 147 -15.24 -13.69 -13.06
CA PRO A 147 -16.35 -14.57 -12.73
C PRO A 147 -17.14 -14.04 -11.53
N SER A 148 -16.41 -13.55 -10.53
CA SER A 148 -16.92 -12.96 -9.28
C SER A 148 -17.49 -11.54 -9.42
N ARG A 149 -17.22 -10.82 -10.52
CA ARG A 149 -17.59 -9.39 -10.73
C ARG A 149 -17.21 -8.44 -9.58
N ASN A 150 -16.36 -8.86 -8.64
CA ASN A 150 -16.00 -8.10 -7.44
C ASN A 150 -14.98 -6.98 -7.69
N GLN A 151 -14.46 -6.89 -8.93
CA GLN A 151 -13.49 -5.87 -9.34
C GLN A 151 -12.24 -5.84 -8.43
N HIS A 152 -11.86 -7.01 -7.90
CA HIS A 152 -10.76 -7.24 -6.97
C HIS A 152 -10.94 -6.65 -5.56
N VAL A 153 -12.17 -6.35 -5.17
CA VAL A 153 -12.51 -5.94 -3.80
C VAL A 153 -12.99 -7.19 -3.04
N CYS A 154 -12.26 -7.60 -2.02
CA CYS A 154 -12.60 -8.72 -1.15
C CYS A 154 -11.90 -8.56 0.21
N THR A 155 -12.37 -9.25 1.25
CA THR A 155 -11.77 -9.14 2.59
C THR A 155 -10.39 -9.77 2.69
N ASN A 156 -10.11 -10.86 1.98
CA ASN A 156 -8.78 -11.49 2.04
C ASN A 156 -7.67 -10.61 1.47
N ARG A 157 -7.98 -9.69 0.56
CA ARG A 157 -7.00 -8.73 0.05
C ARG A 157 -6.56 -7.72 1.12
N ALA A 158 -7.37 -7.53 2.17
CA ALA A 158 -7.00 -6.70 3.32
C ALA A 158 -6.06 -7.42 4.31
N ASN A 159 -5.72 -8.70 4.07
CA ASN A 159 -4.71 -9.43 4.84
C ASN A 159 -3.31 -8.99 4.39
N PHE A 160 -2.93 -7.76 4.74
CA PHE A 160 -1.66 -7.17 4.29
C PHE A 160 -0.45 -8.04 4.66
N HIS A 161 -0.46 -8.68 5.84
CA HIS A 161 0.59 -9.59 6.29
C HIS A 161 0.81 -10.78 5.34
N HIS A 162 -0.21 -11.26 4.63
CA HIS A 162 -0.05 -12.37 3.68
C HIS A 162 0.87 -12.03 2.50
N THR A 163 0.81 -10.77 2.04
CA THR A 163 1.65 -10.34 0.90
C THR A 163 2.99 -9.80 1.36
N LEU A 164 3.07 -9.24 2.57
CA LEU A 164 4.34 -8.86 3.20
C LEU A 164 5.21 -10.07 3.54
N SER A 165 4.63 -11.17 4.02
CA SER A 165 5.36 -12.40 4.37
C SER A 165 6.18 -12.95 3.20
N ARG A 166 5.68 -12.78 1.97
CA ARG A 166 6.31 -13.21 0.72
C ARG A 166 7.67 -12.56 0.47
N LEU A 167 7.96 -11.44 1.11
CA LEU A 167 9.27 -10.78 1.01
C LEU A 167 10.38 -11.54 1.75
N GLY A 168 10.03 -12.59 2.51
CA GLY A 168 10.99 -13.45 3.21
C GLY A 168 11.74 -12.71 4.32
N LYS A 169 11.10 -11.73 4.96
CA LYS A 169 11.71 -10.89 6.01
C LYS A 169 11.67 -11.50 7.40
N THR A 170 10.89 -12.55 7.58
CA THR A 170 10.73 -13.25 8.85
C THR A 170 11.17 -14.71 8.68
N PRO A 171 11.65 -15.36 9.75
CA PRO A 171 12.07 -16.75 9.67
C PRO A 171 10.96 -17.74 9.32
N MET A 172 9.68 -17.43 9.61
CA MET A 172 8.56 -18.37 9.46
C MET A 172 8.84 -19.72 10.12
N SER A 173 9.46 -19.70 11.29
CA SER A 173 9.94 -20.92 11.98
C SER A 173 8.96 -21.42 13.04
N SER A 174 8.25 -20.51 13.72
CA SER A 174 7.32 -20.85 14.80
C SER A 174 5.95 -21.26 14.27
N ARG A 175 5.22 -22.06 15.04
CA ARG A 175 3.85 -22.44 14.69
C ARG A 175 2.91 -21.24 14.83
N GLU A 176 3.12 -20.42 15.87
CA GLU A 176 2.32 -19.22 16.13
C GLU A 176 2.38 -18.23 14.96
N GLU A 177 3.56 -18.05 14.36
CA GLU A 177 3.74 -17.18 13.18
C GLU A 177 3.01 -17.73 11.95
N LYS A 178 3.12 -19.03 11.69
CA LYS A 178 2.47 -19.68 10.53
C LYS A 178 0.95 -19.68 10.67
N ASP A 179 0.45 -19.88 11.88
CA ASP A 179 -0.98 -19.87 12.19
C ASP A 179 -1.60 -18.48 11.97
N LEU A 180 -0.81 -17.39 11.99
CA LEU A 180 -1.31 -16.04 11.63
C LEU A 180 -1.36 -15.79 10.12
N LEU A 181 -0.55 -16.49 9.33
CA LEU A 181 -0.48 -16.29 7.87
C LEU A 181 -1.55 -17.09 7.12
N MET A 182 -1.90 -18.29 7.60
CA MET A 182 -2.96 -19.15 7.04
C MET A 182 -3.02 -19.19 5.49
N HIS A 183 -1.87 -19.15 4.81
CA HIS A 183 -1.77 -19.15 3.36
C HIS A 183 -0.61 -20.02 2.89
N ASP A 184 -0.67 -20.42 1.62
CA ASP A 184 0.34 -21.23 0.90
C ASP A 184 1.13 -20.41 -0.13
N MET A 185 1.00 -19.07 -0.10
CA MET A 185 1.71 -18.18 -1.03
C MET A 185 3.22 -18.44 -1.03
N GLU A 186 3.81 -18.45 -2.22
CA GLU A 186 5.25 -18.57 -2.39
C GLU A 186 5.97 -17.40 -1.73
N ILE A 187 6.97 -17.75 -0.91
CA ILE A 187 7.92 -16.82 -0.33
C ILE A 187 9.06 -16.64 -1.31
N VAL A 188 9.39 -15.39 -1.61
CA VAL A 188 10.50 -14.99 -2.47
C VAL A 188 11.52 -14.26 -1.59
N PRO A 189 12.48 -14.97 -0.95
CA PRO A 189 13.48 -14.34 -0.11
C PRO A 189 14.26 -13.30 -0.92
N MET A 190 14.24 -12.05 -0.45
CA MET A 190 14.86 -10.95 -1.16
C MET A 190 15.67 -10.07 -0.21
N LYS A 191 16.74 -9.47 -0.72
CA LYS A 191 17.63 -8.55 0.03
C LYS A 191 17.09 -7.11 0.07
N ASN A 192 16.04 -6.83 -0.69
CA ASN A 192 15.42 -5.52 -0.78
C ASN A 192 15.01 -5.02 0.60
N LYS A 193 15.52 -3.87 1.02
CA LYS A 193 15.11 -3.23 2.28
C LYS A 193 13.72 -2.66 2.17
N VAL A 194 12.94 -2.70 3.24
CA VAL A 194 11.55 -2.25 3.27
C VAL A 194 11.40 -1.10 4.24
N PHE A 195 10.81 0.01 3.82
CA PHE A 195 10.31 1.05 4.70
C PHE A 195 8.79 0.93 4.76
N ILE A 196 8.26 0.50 5.89
CA ILE A 196 6.82 0.32 6.10
C ILE A 196 6.25 1.49 6.92
N MET A 197 5.05 1.93 6.55
CA MET A 197 4.31 2.96 7.26
C MET A 197 2.81 2.66 7.28
N GLU A 198 2.12 3.16 8.30
CA GLU A 198 0.66 3.18 8.32
C GLU A 198 0.19 4.52 7.75
N SER A 199 -0.83 4.49 6.89
CA SER A 199 -1.26 5.65 6.09
C SER A 199 -1.63 6.89 6.92
N ARG A 200 -2.01 6.76 8.19
CA ARG A 200 -2.24 7.88 9.11
C ARG A 200 -0.97 8.64 9.46
N GLN A 201 0.21 8.06 9.31
CA GLN A 201 1.49 8.77 9.48
C GLN A 201 1.69 9.85 8.39
N LEU A 202 0.90 9.82 7.30
CA LEU A 202 0.88 10.86 6.27
C LEU A 202 0.03 12.09 6.65
N ILE A 203 -0.74 12.01 7.74
CA ILE A 203 -1.58 13.11 8.25
C ILE A 203 -0.69 14.05 9.07
N VAL A 204 -0.65 15.33 8.71
CA VAL A 204 0.30 16.31 9.31
C VAL A 204 0.06 16.54 10.80
N GLU A 205 -1.18 16.37 11.23
CA GLU A 205 -1.59 16.50 12.62
C GLU A 205 -1.08 15.35 13.48
N ASN A 206 -0.71 14.22 12.87
CA ASN A 206 -0.09 13.09 13.57
C ASN A 206 1.35 13.43 13.95
N SER A 207 1.74 13.16 15.20
CA SER A 207 3.12 13.36 15.68
C SER A 207 4.16 12.62 14.83
N ALA A 208 3.80 11.43 14.31
CA ALA A 208 4.66 10.61 13.47
C ALA A 208 5.06 11.30 12.18
N SER A 209 4.18 12.15 11.64
CA SER A 209 4.40 12.83 10.36
C SER A 209 5.64 13.73 10.37
N LYS A 210 6.00 14.29 11.54
CA LYS A 210 7.17 15.16 11.72
C LYS A 210 8.48 14.41 11.51
N HIS A 211 8.50 13.12 11.84
CA HIS A 211 9.68 12.26 11.72
C HIS A 211 9.71 11.51 10.40
N LEU A 212 8.54 11.23 9.82
CA LEU A 212 8.42 10.46 8.59
C LEU A 212 9.30 11.02 7.45
N SER A 213 9.29 12.35 7.25
CA SER A 213 10.12 12.99 6.22
C SER A 213 11.61 12.75 6.43
N ARG A 214 12.09 12.87 7.67
CA ARG A 214 13.51 12.66 8.00
C ARG A 214 13.89 11.19 7.84
N ASP A 215 13.09 10.29 8.39
CA ASP A 215 13.40 8.86 8.39
C ASP A 215 13.32 8.29 6.96
N LEU A 216 12.39 8.78 6.14
CA LEU A 216 12.32 8.43 4.71
C LEU A 216 13.49 8.99 3.92
N GLN A 217 13.94 10.21 4.24
CA GLN A 217 15.15 10.81 3.65
C GLN A 217 16.39 9.95 3.93
N GLU A 218 16.58 9.57 5.19
CA GLU A 218 17.68 8.71 5.63
C GLU A 218 17.60 7.33 4.97
N PHE A 219 16.42 6.71 5.00
CA PHE A 219 16.19 5.43 4.37
C PHE A 219 16.54 5.45 2.88
N LEU A 220 16.20 6.51 2.15
CA LEU A 220 16.55 6.66 0.73
C LEU A 220 18.02 7.08 0.51
N GLY A 221 18.68 7.63 1.52
CA GLY A 221 20.03 8.18 1.42
C GLY A 221 20.06 9.48 0.63
N LEU A 222 19.09 10.36 0.86
CA LEU A 222 19.01 11.68 0.24
C LEU A 222 19.80 12.70 1.08
N GLU A 223 20.54 13.57 0.41
CA GLU A 223 21.35 14.59 1.05
C GLU A 223 20.50 15.82 1.41
N HIS A 224 19.59 16.25 0.52
CA HIS A 224 18.67 17.33 0.85
C HIS A 224 17.52 16.89 1.74
N LYS A 225 17.19 17.77 2.70
CA LYS A 225 16.07 17.56 3.61
C LYS A 225 14.75 17.41 2.88
N LEU A 226 14.07 16.28 3.07
CA LEU A 226 12.67 16.12 2.62
C LEU A 226 11.81 17.25 3.21
N ARG A 227 11.04 17.94 2.36
CA ARG A 227 10.12 18.99 2.82
C ARG A 227 9.17 18.39 3.85
N PRO A 228 8.83 19.08 4.94
CA PRO A 228 7.78 18.61 5.84
C PRO A 228 6.50 18.28 5.07
N LEU A 229 5.78 17.26 5.51
CA LEU A 229 4.44 16.98 5.01
C LEU A 229 3.57 18.23 5.17
N ARG A 230 2.76 18.51 4.16
CA ARG A 230 1.81 19.64 4.18
C ARG A 230 0.42 19.10 4.44
N PRO A 231 -0.43 19.84 5.19
CA PRO A 231 -1.80 19.43 5.41
C PRO A 231 -2.42 19.05 4.08
N TYR A 232 -3.02 17.86 4.02
CA TYR A 232 -3.70 17.43 2.82
C TYR A 232 -4.90 18.35 2.64
N VAL A 233 -4.77 19.32 1.73
CA VAL A 233 -5.91 20.13 1.32
C VAL A 233 -6.81 19.19 0.54
N LYS A 234 -7.86 18.69 1.21
CA LYS A 234 -8.94 17.95 0.57
C LYS A 234 -9.45 18.84 -0.54
N ARG A 235 -8.99 18.58 -1.76
CA ARG A 235 -9.71 19.07 -2.93
C ARG A 235 -11.06 18.42 -2.76
N THR A 236 -12.10 19.23 -2.55
CA THR A 236 -13.49 18.76 -2.60
C THR A 236 -13.53 17.88 -3.83
N SER A 237 -13.64 16.57 -3.64
CA SER A 237 -13.65 15.65 -4.75
C SER A 237 -14.96 15.95 -5.43
N ILE A 238 -14.92 16.82 -6.44
CA ILE A 238 -16.07 17.13 -7.26
C ILE A 238 -16.26 15.87 -8.08
N TYR A 239 -16.99 14.93 -7.49
CA TYR A 239 -17.48 13.78 -8.19
C TYR A 239 -18.43 14.33 -9.26
N SER A 240 -18.03 14.21 -10.52
CA SER A 240 -18.80 14.73 -11.65
C SER A 240 -19.97 13.83 -12.04
N ASN A 241 -20.09 12.65 -11.41
CA ASN A 241 -21.09 11.65 -11.71
C ASN A 241 -21.88 11.26 -10.46
N ASP A 242 -22.99 11.96 -10.21
CA ASP A 242 -23.88 11.73 -9.05
C ASP A 242 -24.45 10.30 -9.01
N LYS A 243 -24.71 9.71 -10.18
CA LYS A 243 -25.20 8.31 -10.27
C LYS A 243 -24.16 7.31 -9.80
N ALA A 244 -22.88 7.61 -9.97
CA ALA A 244 -21.79 6.78 -9.47
C ALA A 244 -21.56 7.01 -7.97
N VAL A 245 -21.71 8.25 -7.49
CA VAL A 245 -21.67 8.59 -6.05
C VAL A 245 -22.75 7.86 -5.27
N ALA A 246 -23.97 7.80 -5.81
CA ALA A 246 -25.09 7.08 -5.19
C ALA A 246 -24.88 5.55 -5.05
N ARG A 247 -23.77 5.01 -5.58
CA ARG A 247 -23.38 3.58 -5.44
C ARG A 247 -22.19 3.38 -4.52
N MET A 248 -21.59 4.45 -4.01
CA MET A 248 -20.58 4.37 -2.97
C MET A 248 -21.26 3.99 -1.66
N ILE A 249 -20.52 3.30 -0.79
CA ILE A 249 -20.99 2.88 0.52
C ILE A 249 -20.41 3.77 1.62
N ASP A 250 -21.15 3.91 2.70
CA ASP A 250 -20.60 4.20 4.02
C ASP A 250 -20.48 2.88 4.77
N ILE A 251 -19.25 2.41 5.01
CA ILE A 251 -19.04 1.08 5.59
C ILE A 251 -19.60 0.97 7.00
N CYS A 252 -19.92 2.08 7.67
CA CYS A 252 -20.49 2.10 9.00
C CYS A 252 -22.00 1.88 9.06
N GLU A 253 -22.68 1.75 7.91
CA GLU A 253 -24.08 1.33 7.86
C GLU A 253 -24.24 -0.12 8.34
N GLU A 254 -25.38 -0.43 8.95
CA GLU A 254 -25.60 -1.73 9.62
C GLU A 254 -25.54 -2.91 8.65
N GLU A 255 -25.95 -2.72 7.39
CA GLU A 255 -25.89 -3.76 6.35
C GLU A 255 -24.46 -4.20 6.00
N HIS A 256 -23.44 -3.49 6.47
CA HIS A 256 -22.04 -3.83 6.27
C HIS A 256 -21.37 -4.40 7.53
N LYS A 257 -22.10 -4.62 8.62
CA LYS A 257 -21.52 -5.14 9.87
C LYS A 257 -20.78 -6.47 9.67
N GLU A 258 -21.36 -7.40 8.91
CA GLU A 258 -20.76 -8.71 8.67
C GLU A 258 -19.37 -8.62 8.00
N VAL A 259 -19.22 -7.75 7.00
CA VAL A 259 -17.91 -7.55 6.34
C VAL A 259 -16.94 -6.82 7.27
N ARG A 260 -17.41 -5.87 8.10
CA ARG A 260 -16.56 -5.20 9.11
C ARG A 260 -16.01 -6.19 10.13
N ASP A 261 -16.85 -7.06 10.67
CA ASP A 261 -16.44 -8.08 11.66
C ASP A 261 -15.33 -9.00 11.11
N VAL A 262 -15.36 -9.33 9.81
CA VAL A 262 -14.27 -10.07 9.15
C VAL A 262 -13.01 -9.21 9.00
N LEU A 263 -13.15 -7.97 8.52
CA LEU A 263 -12.02 -7.06 8.29
C LEU A 263 -11.30 -6.68 9.59
N VAL A 264 -12.02 -6.53 10.71
CA VAL A 264 -11.44 -6.28 12.04
C VAL A 264 -10.65 -7.49 12.53
N ARG A 265 -11.18 -8.72 12.35
CA ARG A 265 -10.42 -9.95 12.66
C ARG A 265 -9.14 -10.05 11.82
N ASN A 266 -9.25 -9.85 10.51
CA ASN A 266 -8.11 -9.79 9.60
C ASN A 266 -7.09 -8.73 10.03
N GLY A 267 -7.56 -7.56 10.46
CA GLY A 267 -6.72 -6.48 10.97
C GLY A 267 -5.98 -6.83 12.25
N LYS A 268 -6.65 -7.50 13.19
CA LYS A 268 -6.03 -7.98 14.43
C LYS A 268 -4.90 -8.96 14.15
N ASP A 269 -5.13 -9.94 13.27
CA ASP A 269 -4.12 -10.95 12.91
C ASP A 269 -2.94 -10.33 12.16
N ALA A 270 -3.23 -9.45 11.19
CA ALA A 270 -2.21 -8.71 10.46
C ALA A 270 -1.36 -7.82 11.38
N ALA A 271 -2.00 -7.05 12.26
CA ALA A 271 -1.32 -6.19 13.22
C ALA A 271 -0.42 -6.99 14.15
N LYS A 272 -0.92 -8.14 14.66
CA LYS A 272 -0.12 -9.03 15.51
C LYS A 272 1.12 -9.52 14.77
N TRP A 273 0.96 -10.07 13.57
CA TRP A 273 2.09 -10.60 12.79
C TRP A 273 3.11 -9.51 12.43
N ILE A 274 2.65 -8.33 11.99
CA ILE A 274 3.52 -7.22 11.62
C ILE A 274 4.36 -6.76 12.81
N LYS A 275 3.74 -6.60 13.99
CA LYS A 275 4.42 -6.14 15.22
C LYS A 275 5.40 -7.16 15.76
N GLU A 276 5.02 -8.42 15.84
CA GLU A 276 5.80 -9.46 16.53
C GLU A 276 6.92 -10.03 15.64
N TYR A 277 6.76 -10.00 14.31
CA TYR A 277 7.68 -10.66 13.39
C TYR A 277 8.25 -9.71 12.34
N PHE A 278 7.41 -9.03 11.56
CA PHE A 278 7.87 -8.31 10.36
C PHE A 278 8.81 -7.15 10.68
N ILE A 279 8.42 -6.27 11.61
CA ILE A 279 9.21 -5.07 11.97
C ILE A 279 10.36 -5.35 12.95
N GLU A 280 10.54 -6.61 13.34
CA GLU A 280 11.72 -7.08 14.07
C GLU A 280 12.84 -7.53 13.12
N SER A 281 12.55 -7.66 11.82
CA SER A 281 13.56 -7.91 10.80
C SER A 281 14.53 -6.71 10.68
N PRO A 282 15.86 -6.92 10.63
CA PRO A 282 16.83 -5.84 10.48
C PRO A 282 16.78 -5.14 9.11
N GLU A 283 16.03 -5.71 8.16
CA GLU A 283 15.84 -5.15 6.82
C GLU A 283 14.53 -4.34 6.68
N VAL A 284 13.72 -4.28 7.75
CA VAL A 284 12.45 -3.55 7.79
C VAL A 284 12.60 -2.31 8.68
N TYR A 285 12.31 -1.16 8.08
CA TYR A 285 12.44 0.15 8.69
C TYR A 285 11.04 0.74 8.88
N VAL A 286 10.85 1.45 10.00
CA VAL A 286 9.61 2.13 10.32
C VAL A 286 9.92 3.46 10.99
N SER A 287 9.20 4.52 10.63
CA SER A 287 9.32 5.80 11.32
C SER A 287 8.57 5.76 12.64
N LEU A 288 9.24 6.20 13.72
CA LEU A 288 8.72 6.20 15.10
C LEU A 288 7.98 4.89 15.46
N LYS A 289 8.73 3.80 15.59
CA LYS A 289 8.22 2.44 15.85
C LYS A 289 7.09 2.37 16.89
N LYS A 290 7.22 3.09 18.01
CA LYS A 290 6.19 3.13 19.07
C LYS A 290 4.84 3.67 18.58
N GLU A 291 4.86 4.76 17.79
CA GLU A 291 3.64 5.35 17.25
C GLU A 291 3.05 4.49 16.14
N PHE A 292 3.89 3.89 15.29
CA PHE A 292 3.43 2.91 14.31
C PHE A 292 2.73 1.70 14.96
N ILE A 293 3.30 1.15 16.05
CA ILE A 293 2.69 0.07 16.83
C ILE A 293 1.34 0.49 17.39
N ALA A 294 1.24 1.69 17.98
CA ALA A 294 -0.03 2.21 18.52
C ALA A 294 -1.10 2.32 17.41
N LEU A 295 -0.73 2.76 16.20
CA LEU A 295 -1.66 2.78 15.07
C LEU A 295 -2.11 1.37 14.67
N LEU A 296 -1.24 0.36 14.75
CA LEU A 296 -1.60 -1.02 14.46
C LEU A 296 -2.47 -1.65 15.55
N ASP A 297 -2.35 -1.24 16.81
CA ASP A 297 -3.21 -1.71 17.89
C ASP A 297 -4.70 -1.39 17.61
N ASP A 298 -4.97 -0.27 16.93
CA ASP A 298 -6.32 0.12 16.53
C ASP A 298 -6.96 -0.81 15.49
N TRP A 299 -6.18 -1.61 14.76
CA TRP A 299 -6.71 -2.45 13.66
C TRP A 299 -7.63 -3.58 14.14
N GLY A 300 -7.56 -3.91 15.42
CA GLY A 300 -8.46 -4.87 16.07
C GLY A 300 -9.77 -4.25 16.57
N MET A 301 -10.00 -2.96 16.33
CA MET A 301 -11.21 -2.24 16.75
C MET A 301 -12.05 -1.85 15.51
N ASP A 302 -13.38 -1.91 15.61
CA ASP A 302 -14.24 -1.42 14.53
C ASP A 302 -14.28 0.13 14.56
N PRO A 303 -13.76 0.82 13.52
CA PRO A 303 -13.73 2.29 13.49
C PRO A 303 -15.13 2.93 13.47
N CYS A 304 -16.19 2.14 13.27
CA CYS A 304 -17.57 2.60 13.25
C CYS A 304 -18.24 2.66 14.64
N GLU A 305 -17.71 1.95 15.64
CA GLU A 305 -18.29 1.86 16.99
C GLU A 305 -17.98 3.09 17.86
N GLU A 306 -16.82 3.73 17.65
CA GLU A 306 -16.43 4.90 18.44
C GLU A 306 -16.89 6.23 17.80
N LYS A 307 -17.80 6.95 18.49
CA LYS A 307 -18.38 8.22 18.01
C LYS A 307 -17.34 9.32 17.79
N ASP A 308 -16.33 9.42 18.65
CA ASP A 308 -15.28 10.45 18.54
C ASP A 308 -14.29 10.17 17.41
N ASN A 309 -14.15 8.89 17.06
CA ASN A 309 -13.19 8.45 16.08
C ASN A 309 -13.67 8.76 14.66
N ARG A 310 -14.98 8.71 14.38
CA ARG A 310 -15.57 8.99 13.05
C ARG A 310 -15.10 10.31 12.41
N ARG A 311 -14.85 11.37 13.20
CA ARG A 311 -14.34 12.66 12.70
C ARG A 311 -12.90 12.58 12.20
N LEU A 312 -12.03 11.87 12.91
CA LEU A 312 -10.63 11.66 12.48
C LEU A 312 -10.56 10.83 11.20
N TRP A 313 -11.53 9.93 10.98
CA TRP A 313 -11.51 9.00 9.85
C TRP A 313 -12.12 9.56 8.54
N SER A 314 -13.11 10.46 8.62
CA SER A 314 -13.75 11.08 7.43
C SER A 314 -12.82 11.98 6.61
N ASP A 315 -11.70 12.40 7.20
CA ASP A 315 -10.72 13.27 6.57
C ASP A 315 -9.61 12.50 5.82
N ILE A 316 -9.53 11.18 6.01
CA ILE A 316 -8.52 10.30 5.39
C ILE A 316 -9.01 9.78 4.03
N HIS A 317 -9.30 10.69 3.10
CA HIS A 317 -9.45 10.36 1.68
C HIS A 317 -8.16 10.69 0.91
N LEU A 318 -7.05 10.10 1.35
CA LEU A 318 -5.74 10.17 0.69
C LEU A 318 -5.69 9.39 -0.64
#